data_AF-A0A0A9GNE4-F1
#
_entry.id   AF-A0A0A9GNE4-F1
#
_cell.length_a   1.000
_cell.length_b   1.000
_cell.length_c   1.000
_cell.angle_alpha   90.00
_cell.angle_beta   90.00
_cell.angle_gamma   90.00
#
_symmetry.space_group_name_H-M   'P 1'
#
loop_
_entity.id
_entity.type
_entity.pdbx_description
1 polymer ?
#
loop_
_entity_poly.entity_id
_entity_poly.type
_entity_poly.pdbx_seq_one_letter_code
_entity_poly.pdbx_strand_id
1 'polypeptide(L)' 'MQDLSKVMAKQDAAAAAPADEEEVDETGIEPRDIDLVMTQASVSRAKAVKALKAHDGDIVSAIMELTA' A
#
# COMPACT_ATOMS: atom_id res chain seq x y z
N MET A 1 -20.51 -27.47 36.25
CA MET A 1 -20.63 -27.30 34.79
C MET A 1 -21.69 -26.24 34.52
N GLN A 2 -21.30 -24.96 34.49
CA GLN A 2 -22.10 -23.87 33.92
C GLN A 2 -21.11 -22.86 33.34
N ASP A 3 -21.02 -22.87 32.02
CA ASP A 3 -20.35 -21.89 31.17
C ASP A 3 -21.20 -20.62 31.09
N LEU A 4 -20.66 -19.43 31.42
CA LEU A 4 -21.02 -18.16 30.74
C LEU A 4 -20.21 -16.89 31.11
N SER A 5 -18.90 -16.96 31.37
CA SER A 5 -18.12 -15.72 31.61
C SER A 5 -16.82 -15.64 30.82
N LYS A 6 -16.80 -16.15 29.58
CA LYS A 6 -15.71 -15.90 28.62
C LYS A 6 -15.85 -14.50 28.03
N VAL A 7 -15.71 -13.49 28.89
CA VAL A 7 -15.27 -12.16 28.50
C VAL A 7 -13.78 -12.28 28.20
N MET A 8 -13.46 -12.52 26.93
CA MET A 8 -12.17 -12.22 26.32
C MET A 8 -12.41 -12.34 24.81
N ALA A 9 -12.63 -11.20 24.16
CA ALA A 9 -11.56 -10.39 23.60
C ALA A 9 -11.19 -10.90 22.20
N LYS A 10 -11.50 -10.02 21.24
CA LYS A 10 -10.58 -9.48 20.25
C LYS A 10 -11.13 -9.61 18.83
N GLN A 11 -11.38 -8.41 18.28
CA GLN A 11 -11.29 -8.07 16.87
C GLN A 11 -12.04 -8.96 15.89
N ASP A 12 -13.15 -8.44 15.40
CA ASP A 12 -13.31 -8.41 13.95
C ASP A 12 -13.44 -6.94 13.55
N ALA A 13 -12.27 -6.29 13.56
CA ALA A 13 -12.09 -4.96 13.04
C ALA A 13 -12.01 -5.08 11.53
N ALA A 14 -12.80 -4.23 10.87
CA ALA A 14 -12.66 -3.87 9.48
C ALA A 14 -12.76 -5.04 8.50
N ALA A 15 -13.97 -5.20 7.96
CA ALA A 15 -14.15 -5.46 6.54
C ALA A 15 -13.45 -4.36 5.73
N ALA A 16 -12.13 -4.39 5.65
CA ALA A 16 -11.36 -3.77 4.60
C ALA A 16 -11.33 -4.80 3.47
N ALA A 17 -12.28 -4.69 2.55
CA ALA A 17 -12.16 -5.34 1.27
C ALA A 17 -10.80 -4.94 0.66
N PRO A 18 -9.90 -5.87 0.31
CA PRO A 18 -8.80 -5.57 -0.57
C PRO A 18 -9.37 -5.54 -1.99
N ALA A 19 -10.19 -4.52 -2.28
CA ALA A 19 -10.70 -4.26 -3.62
C ALA A 19 -9.84 -3.15 -4.23
N ASP A 20 -8.56 -3.46 -4.48
CA ASP A 20 -7.72 -2.95 -5.59
C ASP A 20 -6.28 -3.47 -5.45
N GLU A 21 -6.08 -4.77 -5.27
CA GLU A 21 -4.78 -5.37 -5.61
C GLU A 21 -4.78 -5.56 -7.14
N GLU A 22 -4.68 -4.46 -7.90
CA GLU A 22 -4.11 -4.56 -9.25
C GLU A 22 -2.79 -5.31 -9.06
N GLU A 23 -2.60 -6.46 -9.72
CA GLU A 23 -1.32 -7.18 -9.77
C GLU A 23 -0.29 -6.26 -10.45
N VAL A 24 0.27 -5.33 -9.69
CA VAL A 24 1.35 -4.49 -10.15
C VAL A 24 2.63 -5.28 -10.01
N ASP A 25 3.31 -5.46 -11.12
CA ASP A 25 4.63 -6.06 -11.11
C ASP A 25 5.61 -5.08 -10.44
N GLU A 26 6.05 -5.43 -9.24
CA GLU A 26 7.00 -4.67 -8.42
C GLU A 26 8.43 -5.19 -8.57
N THR A 27 8.67 -6.10 -9.51
CA THR A 27 9.99 -6.68 -9.72
C THR A 27 11.00 -5.57 -10.05
N GLY A 28 12.01 -5.41 -9.20
CA GLY A 28 13.06 -4.40 -9.34
C GLY A 28 12.74 -3.04 -8.69
N ILE A 29 11.61 -2.90 -8.00
CA ILE A 29 11.27 -1.70 -7.22
C ILE A 29 11.35 -2.02 -5.72
N GLU A 30 11.93 -1.11 -4.93
CA GLU A 30 11.89 -1.28 -3.48
C GLU A 30 10.49 -1.00 -2.93
N PRO A 31 9.93 -1.86 -2.06
CA PRO A 31 8.62 -1.64 -1.46
C PRO A 31 8.58 -0.36 -0.61
N ARG A 32 9.73 0.06 -0.07
CA ARG A 32 9.89 1.32 0.66
C ARG A 32 9.61 2.53 -0.21
N ASP A 33 10.00 2.46 -1.47
CA ASP A 33 9.87 3.54 -2.45
C ASP A 33 8.41 3.73 -2.84
N ILE A 34 7.71 2.61 -3.06
CA ILE A 34 6.28 2.58 -3.34
C ILE A 34 5.51 3.23 -2.19
N ASP A 35 5.82 2.88 -0.94
CA ASP A 35 5.15 3.42 0.25
C ASP A 35 5.43 4.93 0.42
N LEU A 36 6.67 5.36 0.17
CA LEU A 36 7.07 6.77 0.17
C LEU A 36 6.31 7.57 -0.89
N VAL A 37 6.22 7.06 -2.12
CA VAL A 37 5.50 7.70 -3.22
C VAL A 37 4.00 7.73 -2.94
N MET A 38 3.40 6.63 -2.45
CA MET A 38 1.99 6.58 -2.07
C MET A 38 1.67 7.60 -0.98
N THR A 39 2.53 7.74 0.03
CA THR A 39 2.32 8.66 1.14
C THR A 39 2.52 10.11 0.74
N GLN A 40 3.59 10.43 0.00
CA GLN A 40 3.90 11.82 -0.38
C GLN A 40 3.03 12.33 -1.53
N ALA A 41 2.77 11.50 -2.53
CA ALA A 41 1.95 11.88 -3.68
C ALA A 41 0.45 11.56 -3.51
N SER A 42 0.06 10.89 -2.42
CA SER A 42 -1.32 10.49 -2.15
C SER A 42 -1.95 9.69 -3.31
N VAL A 43 -1.16 8.77 -3.89
CA VAL A 43 -1.57 7.94 -5.02
C VAL A 43 -1.74 6.47 -4.63
N SER A 44 -2.42 5.69 -5.48
CA SER A 44 -2.53 4.24 -5.31
C SER A 44 -1.20 3.54 -5.57
N ARG A 45 -1.05 2.33 -5.02
CA ARG A 45 0.14 1.47 -5.18
C ARG A 45 0.50 1.28 -6.65
N ALA A 46 -0.49 1.00 -7.50
CA ALA A 46 -0.28 0.81 -8.92
C ALA A 46 0.29 2.04 -9.64
N LYS A 47 -0.15 3.25 -9.25
CA LYS A 47 0.40 4.51 -9.79
C LYS A 47 1.82 4.75 -9.31
N ALA A 48 2.08 4.51 -8.03
CA ALA A 48 3.44 4.62 -7.47
C ALA A 48 4.41 3.69 -8.18
N VAL A 49 4.04 2.41 -8.36
CA VAL A 49 4.84 1.41 -9.07
C VAL A 49 5.07 1.79 -10.54
N LYS A 50 4.04 2.27 -11.25
CA LYS A 50 4.20 2.75 -12.64
C LYS A 50 5.17 3.92 -12.73
N ALA A 51 5.06 4.90 -11.84
CA ALA A 51 5.96 6.05 -11.83
C ALA A 51 7.40 5.63 -11.51
N LEU A 52 7.59 4.78 -10.50
CA LEU A 52 8.90 4.22 -10.17
C LEU A 52 9.48 3.42 -11.35
N LYS A 53 8.69 2.60 -12.04
CA LYS A 53 9.16 1.89 -13.25
C LYS A 53 9.53 2.83 -14.40
N ALA A 54 8.77 3.90 -14.60
CA ALA A 54 9.03 4.87 -15.66
C ALA A 54 10.33 5.65 -15.44
N HIS A 55 10.75 5.77 -14.18
CA HIS A 55 11.98 6.46 -13.76
C HIS A 55 13.08 5.51 -13.28
N ASP A 56 13.05 4.24 -13.69
CA ASP A 56 14.07 3.23 -13.36
C ASP A 56 14.33 3.07 -11.83
N GLY A 57 13.29 3.25 -11.02
CA GLY A 57 13.36 3.19 -9.56
C GLY A 57 13.74 4.51 -8.88
N ASP A 58 13.87 5.62 -9.62
CA ASP A 58 14.15 6.93 -9.04
C ASP A 58 12.91 7.52 -8.35
N ILE A 59 12.89 7.40 -7.02
CA ILE A 59 11.86 7.92 -6.13
C ILE A 59 11.66 9.42 -6.30
N VAL A 60 12.72 10.20 -6.43
CA VAL A 60 12.62 11.67 -6.44
C VAL A 60 11.93 12.09 -7.73
N SER A 61 12.36 11.53 -8.85
CA SER A 61 11.73 11.74 -10.15
C SER A 61 10.26 11.30 -10.15
N ALA A 62 9.95 10.13 -9.57
CA ALA A 62 8.58 9.63 -9.45
C ALA A 62 7.68 10.51 -8.56
N ILE A 63 8.16 10.94 -7.38
CA ILE A 63 7.41 11.85 -6.49
C ILE A 63 7.20 13.20 -7.19
N MET A 64 8.24 13.75 -7.83
CA MET A 64 8.13 15.02 -8.54
C MET A 64 7.07 14.94 -9.64
N GLU A 65 7.01 13.87 -10.43
CA GLU A 65 5.98 13.74 -11.47
C GLU A 65 4.56 13.58 -10.89
N LEU A 66 4.41 12.86 -9.77
CA LEU A 66 3.10 12.60 -9.17
C LEU A 66 2.58 13.75 -8.28
N THR A 67 3.45 14.69 -7.88
CA THR A 67 3.12 15.87 -7.07
C THR A 67 3.19 17.20 -7.83
N ALA A 68 3.72 17.19 -9.05
CA ALA A 68 3.81 18.37 -9.93
C ALA A 68 2.43 18.90 -10.36
#